data_AF-A0A436BWU0-F1
#
_entry.id   AF-A0A436BWU0-F1
#
_cell.length_a   1.000
_cell.length_b   1.000
_cell.length_c   1.000
_cell.angle_alpha   90.00
_cell.angle_beta   90.00
_cell.angle_gamma   90.00
#
_symmetry.space_group_name_H-M   'P 1'
#
loop_
_entity.id
_entity.type
_entity.pdbx_description
1 polymer ?
#
loop_
_entity_poly.entity_id
_entity_poly.type
_entity_poly.pdbx_seq_one_letter_code
_entity_poly.pdbx_strand_id
1 'polypeptide(L)'
;MGVTSRERSSEVQRFQLLAGLGDRIREIDDPAELAFAAAELLGKHFGISRAGYGTIDLEKETIVIDRDWNAPGIRSLAGTLNFRDYGSYVDD
;
A
#
# COMPACT_ATOMS: atom_id res chain seq x y z
N MET A 1 34.17 8.10 2.55
CA MET A 1 33.96 6.78 1.91
C MET A 1 32.82 5.97 2.59
N GLY A 2 31.66 6.58 2.91
CA GLY A 2 30.57 5.90 3.63
C GLY A 2 29.17 6.05 3.02
N VAL A 3 29.06 6.80 1.92
CA VAL A 3 27.78 7.08 1.23
C VAL A 3 27.47 5.98 0.22
N THR A 4 28.50 5.55 -0.52
CA THR A 4 28.42 4.53 -1.56
C THR A 4 27.90 3.18 -1.09
N SER A 5 28.26 2.71 0.12
CA SER A 5 27.79 1.41 0.64
C SER A 5 26.31 1.44 1.07
N ARG A 6 25.79 2.61 1.48
CA ARG A 6 24.39 2.76 1.90
C ARG A 6 23.46 2.84 0.69
N GLU A 7 23.84 3.62 -0.33
CA GLU A 7 23.09 3.72 -1.59
C GLU A 7 23.02 2.37 -2.32
N ARG A 8 24.11 1.62 -2.35
CA ARG A 8 24.13 0.30 -2.99
C ARG A 8 23.26 -0.72 -2.25
N SER A 9 23.19 -0.61 -0.92
CA SER A 9 22.31 -1.47 -0.11
C SER A 9 20.82 -1.13 -0.32
N SER A 10 20.46 0.15 -0.43
CA SER A 10 19.06 0.54 -0.68
C SER A 10 18.61 0.16 -2.10
N GLU A 11 19.49 0.29 -3.09
CA GLU A 11 19.20 -0.09 -4.47
C GLU A 11 18.99 -1.60 -4.63
N VAL A 12 19.82 -2.41 -3.97
CA VAL A 12 19.64 -3.87 -3.91
C VAL A 12 18.34 -4.25 -3.21
N GLN A 13 18.01 -3.62 -2.06
CA GLN A 13 16.77 -3.89 -1.34
C GLN A 13 15.53 -3.54 -2.18
N ARG A 14 15.55 -2.38 -2.86
CA ARG A 14 14.49 -1.97 -3.78
C ARG A 14 14.33 -2.95 -4.93
N PHE A 15 15.44 -3.37 -5.54
CA PHE A 15 15.42 -4.33 -6.65
C PHE A 15 14.82 -5.67 -6.23
N GLN A 16 15.24 -6.21 -5.08
CA GLN A 16 14.68 -7.45 -4.52
C GLN A 16 13.18 -7.33 -4.21
N LEU A 17 12.75 -6.18 -3.71
CA LEU A 17 11.34 -5.91 -3.45
C LEU A 17 10.50 -5.94 -4.74
N LEU A 18 10.99 -5.27 -5.79
CA LEU A 18 10.31 -5.19 -7.07
C LEU A 18 10.31 -6.53 -7.80
N ALA A 19 11.39 -7.30 -7.69
CA ALA A 19 11.46 -8.66 -8.24
C ALA A 19 10.44 -9.58 -7.54
N GLY A 20 10.44 -9.62 -6.21
CA GLY A 20 9.47 -10.42 -5.44
C GLY A 20 8.02 -9.99 -5.67
N LEU A 21 7.77 -8.70 -5.83
CA LEU A 21 6.45 -8.18 -6.21
C LEU A 21 6.07 -8.64 -7.62
N GLY A 22 6.99 -8.55 -8.59
CA GLY A 22 6.74 -8.94 -9.98
C GLY A 22 6.46 -10.43 -10.14
N ASP A 23 7.12 -11.29 -9.37
CA ASP A 23 6.86 -12.73 -9.37
C ASP A 23 5.48 -13.04 -8.79
N ARG A 24 5.13 -12.42 -7.66
CA ARG A 24 3.84 -12.64 -7.00
C ARG A 24 2.66 -12.08 -7.79
N ILE A 25 2.83 -10.95 -8.46
CA ILE A 25 1.82 -10.35 -9.35
C ILE A 25 1.48 -11.29 -10.52
N ARG A 26 2.47 -12.02 -11.06
CA ARG A 26 2.28 -12.89 -12.23
C ARG A 26 1.40 -14.10 -11.94
N GLU A 27 1.26 -14.48 -10.67
CA GLU A 27 0.52 -15.66 -10.22
C GLU A 27 -0.90 -15.32 -9.71
N ILE A 28 -1.28 -14.04 -9.67
CA ILE A 28 -2.55 -13.58 -9.12
C ILE A 28 -3.44 -13.02 -10.23
N ASP A 29 -4.58 -13.67 -10.46
CA ASP A 29 -5.58 -13.25 -11.46
C ASP A 29 -6.64 -12.29 -10.88
N ASP A 30 -6.84 -12.28 -9.56
CA ASP A 30 -7.80 -11.39 -8.88
C ASP A 30 -7.16 -10.02 -8.59
N PRO A 31 -7.67 -8.91 -9.15
CA PRO A 31 -7.17 -7.56 -8.86
C PRO A 31 -7.14 -7.21 -7.37
N ALA A 32 -8.12 -7.68 -6.59
CA ALA A 32 -8.18 -7.39 -5.15
C ALA A 32 -7.08 -8.14 -4.38
N GLU A 33 -6.80 -9.39 -4.76
CA GLU A 33 -5.70 -10.17 -4.20
C GLU A 33 -4.35 -9.56 -4.59
N LEU A 34 -4.20 -9.07 -5.82
CA LEU A 34 -2.99 -8.42 -6.30
C LEU A 34 -2.71 -7.13 -5.51
N ALA A 35 -3.74 -6.30 -5.35
CA ALA A 35 -3.66 -5.08 -4.55
C ALA A 35 -3.27 -5.36 -3.10
N PHE A 36 -3.85 -6.39 -2.50
CA PHE A 36 -3.52 -6.81 -1.14
C PHE A 36 -2.07 -7.32 -1.02
N ALA A 37 -1.61 -8.15 -1.95
CA ALA A 37 -0.25 -8.68 -1.95
C ALA A 37 0.79 -7.54 -2.06
N ALA A 38 0.53 -6.55 -2.92
CA ALA A 38 1.35 -5.35 -3.03
C ALA A 38 1.35 -4.54 -1.72
N ALA A 39 0.17 -4.31 -1.13
CA ALA A 39 0.03 -3.61 0.14
C ALA A 39 0.76 -4.32 1.29
N GLU A 40 0.67 -5.64 1.38
CA GLU A 40 1.37 -6.45 2.39
C GLU A 40 2.89 -6.31 2.28
N LEU A 41 3.41 -6.43 1.06
CA LEU A 41 4.84 -6.34 0.79
C LEU A 41 5.39 -4.94 1.12
N LEU A 42 4.69 -3.89 0.70
CA LEU A 42 5.07 -2.51 1.02
C LEU A 42 4.95 -2.23 2.51
N GLY A 43 3.88 -2.72 3.15
CA GLY A 43 3.64 -2.59 4.58
C GLY A 43 4.78 -3.16 5.43
N LYS A 44 5.19 -4.39 5.13
CA LYS A 44 6.32 -5.06 5.78
C LYS A 44 7.65 -4.38 5.48
N HIS A 45 7.86 -3.90 4.25
CA HIS A 45 9.11 -3.26 3.86
C HIS A 45 9.33 -1.91 4.55
N PHE A 46 8.31 -1.05 4.56
CA PHE A 46 8.41 0.29 5.13
C PHE A 46 8.13 0.33 6.64
N GLY A 47 7.68 -0.77 7.25
CA GLY A 47 7.37 -0.82 8.68
C GLY A 47 6.20 0.09 9.06
N ILE A 48 5.25 0.31 8.14
CA ILE A 48 4.07 1.14 8.36
C ILE A 48 2.95 0.33 9.02
N SER A 49 1.97 1.01 9.60
CA SER A 49 0.87 0.36 10.34
C SER A 49 -0.22 -0.22 9.44
N ARG A 50 -0.39 0.35 8.24
CA ARG A 50 -1.42 -0.03 7.27
C ARG A 50 -1.02 0.37 5.86
N ALA A 51 -1.41 -0.43 4.87
CA ALA A 51 -1.31 -0.13 3.45
C ALA A 51 -2.53 -0.71 2.73
N GLY A 52 -3.01 -0.07 1.67
CA GLY A 52 -4.15 -0.54 0.91
C GLY A 52 -4.22 0.14 -0.46
N TYR A 53 -5.06 -0.41 -1.32
CA TYR A 53 -5.44 0.18 -2.59
C TYR A 53 -6.92 0.55 -2.50
N GLY A 54 -7.29 1.71 -3.03
CA GLY A 54 -8.68 2.12 -3.06
C GLY A 54 -9.00 2.95 -4.28
N THR A 55 -10.28 2.90 -4.67
CA THR A 55 -10.82 3.67 -5.77
C THR A 55 -11.55 4.87 -5.23
N ILE A 56 -11.25 6.05 -5.79
CA ILE A 56 -11.82 7.32 -5.35
C ILE A 56 -13.00 7.69 -6.26
N ASP A 57 -14.14 8.00 -5.66
CA ASP A 57 -15.24 8.71 -6.29
C ASP A 57 -15.18 10.17 -5.83
N LEU A 58 -14.78 11.05 -6.75
CA LEU A 58 -14.60 12.49 -6.47
C LEU A 58 -15.93 13.21 -6.30
N GLU A 59 -17.00 12.78 -6.97
CA GLU A 59 -18.32 13.42 -6.88
C GLU A 59 -18.99 13.11 -5.54
N LYS A 60 -18.83 11.87 -5.06
CA LYS A 60 -19.34 11.45 -3.74
C LYS A 60 -18.38 11.73 -2.60
N GLU A 61 -17.16 12.15 -2.90
CA GLU A 61 -16.06 12.34 -1.95
C GLU A 61 -15.83 11.08 -1.10
N THR A 62 -15.77 9.93 -1.75
CA THR A 62 -15.55 8.64 -1.08
C THR A 62 -14.36 7.90 -1.65
N ILE A 63 -13.77 7.04 -0.81
CA ILE A 63 -12.82 6.01 -1.22
C ILE A 63 -13.39 4.64 -0.87
N VAL A 64 -13.31 3.71 -1.82
CA VAL A 64 -13.63 2.29 -1.62
C VAL A 64 -12.33 1.51 -1.52
N ILE A 65 -12.10 0.85 -0.39
CA ILE A 65 -10.95 -0.03 -0.15
C ILE A 65 -11.48 -1.45 -0.04
N ASP A 66 -11.21 -2.29 -1.05
CA ASP A 66 -11.69 -3.69 -1.04
C ASP A 66 -11.02 -4.50 0.08
N ARG A 67 -9.70 -4.32 0.22
CA ARG A 67 -8.91 -4.99 1.26
C ARG A 67 -7.64 -4.19 1.54
N ASP A 68 -7.28 -4.09 2.81
CA ASP A 68 -6.03 -3.50 3.27
C ASP A 68 -5.17 -4.50 4.04
N TRP A 69 -3.86 -4.29 4.00
CA TRP A 69 -2.94 -4.92 4.92
C TRP A 69 -2.85 -4.10 6.20
N ASN A 70 -2.88 -4.78 7.34
CA ASN A 70 -2.78 -4.18 8.67
C ASN A 70 -1.70 -4.90 9.48
N ALA A 71 -0.88 -4.13 10.19
CA ALA A 71 -0.01 -4.70 11.22
C ALA A 71 -0.86 -5.30 12.37
N PRO A 72 -0.31 -6.25 13.16
CA PRO A 72 -1.04 -6.82 14.29
C PRO A 72 -1.61 -5.76 15.23
N GLY A 73 -2.92 -5.86 15.51
CA GLY A 73 -3.64 -4.91 16.37
C GLY A 73 -4.14 -3.64 15.67
N ILE A 74 -3.83 -3.43 14.39
CA ILE A 74 -4.36 -2.30 13.61
C ILE A 74 -5.70 -2.68 12.99
N ARG A 75 -6.71 -1.82 13.19
CA ARG A 75 -8.03 -1.99 12.58
C ARG A 75 -7.98 -1.68 11.09
N SER A 76 -8.64 -2.55 10.33
CA SER A 76 -8.88 -2.37 8.90
C SER A 76 -9.69 -1.10 8.61
N LEU A 77 -9.39 -0.49 7.47
CA LEU A 77 -10.15 0.58 6.83
C LEU A 77 -10.91 0.08 5.58
N ALA A 78 -10.95 -1.22 5.34
CA ALA A 78 -11.71 -1.79 4.23
C ALA A 78 -13.19 -1.40 4.31
N GLY A 79 -13.78 -1.13 3.14
CA GLY A 79 -15.11 -0.58 2.98
C GLY A 79 -15.10 0.78 2.29
N THR A 80 -16.25 1.45 2.33
CA THR A 80 -16.44 2.80 1.79
C THR A 80 -16.25 3.82 2.89
N LEU A 81 -15.32 4.75 2.70
CA LEU A 81 -15.03 5.84 3.63
C LEU A 81 -15.37 7.17 2.96
N ASN A 82 -15.96 8.09 3.72
CA ASN A 82 -16.13 9.47 3.27
C ASN A 82 -14.89 10.27 3.64
N PHE A 83 -14.36 11.09 2.72
CA PHE A 83 -13.16 11.89 3.02
C PHE A 83 -13.37 12.86 4.18
N ARG A 84 -14.59 13.40 4.33
CA ARG A 84 -14.91 14.36 5.40
C ARG A 84 -14.86 13.75 6.80
N ASP A 85 -14.93 12.42 6.92
CA ASP A 85 -14.76 11.72 8.20
C ASP A 85 -13.29 11.71 8.67
N TYR A 86 -12.34 11.95 7.75
CA TYR A 86 -10.90 11.83 8.01
C TYR A 86 -10.13 13.16 7.92
N GLY A 87 -10.79 14.26 7.59
CA GLY A 87 -10.24 15.62 7.68
C GLY A 87 -10.86 16.60 6.70
N SER A 88 -10.53 17.88 6.88
CA SER A 88 -10.92 18.99 5.99
C SER A 88 -9.97 19.17 4.80
N TYR A 89 -9.19 18.14 4.42
CA TYR A 89 -8.18 18.25 3.36
C TYR A 89 -8.78 18.45 1.95
N VAL A 90 -10.11 18.52 1.86
CA VAL A 90 -10.90 18.74 0.64
C VAL A 90 -11.40 20.19 0.53
N ASP A 91 -11.09 21.04 1.52
CA ASP A 91 -11.32 22.49 1.40
C ASP A 91 -10.14 23.11 0.63
N ASP A 92 -10.44 23.68 -0.54
CA ASP A 92 -9.53 24.36 -1.49
C ASP A 92 -8.40 25.20 -0.86
#